data_AF-A0A9E6JSD3-F1
#
_entry.id   AF-A0A9E6JSD3-F1
#
_cell.length_a   1.000
_cell.length_b   1.000
_cell.length_c   1.000
_cell.angle_alpha   90.00
_cell.angle_beta   90.00
_cell.angle_gamma   90.00
#
_symmetry.space_group_name_H-M   'P 1'
#
loop_
_entity.id
_entity.type
_entity.pdbx_description
1 polymer ?
#
loop_
_entity_poly.entity_id
_entity_poly.type
_entity_poly.pdbx_seq_one_letter_code
_entity_poly.pdbx_strand_id
1 'polypeptide(L)' 'PGKAIVIPERLEQVRGSVQDMDKLRLSYLRNAAKAHPIALWSEADRAFLAADLKKDLDWVAQAAATI' A
#
# COMPACT_ATOMS: atom_id res chain seq x y z
N PRO A 1 12.57 12.87 -9.05
CA PRO A 1 11.87 11.61 -9.42
C PRO A 1 10.78 11.89 -10.47
N GLY A 2 10.59 11.03 -11.46
CA GLY A 2 9.52 11.19 -12.47
C GLY A 2 9.86 11.96 -13.75
N LYS A 3 11.15 12.19 -14.07
CA LYS A 3 11.56 12.86 -15.32
C LYS A 3 11.80 11.89 -16.50
N ALA A 4 12.16 10.64 -16.21
CA ALA A 4 12.40 9.60 -17.20
C ALA A 4 12.15 8.23 -16.58
N ILE A 5 11.51 7.33 -17.32
CA ILE A 5 11.43 5.90 -17.00
C ILE A 5 12.69 5.27 -17.59
N VAL A 6 13.59 4.79 -16.73
CA VAL A 6 14.82 4.10 -17.17
C VAL A 6 14.58 2.61 -17.11
N ILE A 7 14.61 1.94 -18.26
CA ILE A 7 14.52 0.48 -18.36
C ILE A 7 15.95 -0.08 -18.41
N PRO A 8 16.36 -0.96 -17.48
CA PRO A 8 17.70 -1.55 -17.49
C PRO A 8 17.86 -2.52 -18.67
N GLU A 9 19.04 -2.52 -19.28
CA GLU A 9 19.40 -3.41 -20.39
C GLU A 9 19.58 -4.87 -19.91
N ARG A 10 19.99 -5.05 -18.65
CA ARG A 10 20.27 -6.37 -18.06
C ARG A 10 19.72 -6.46 -16.64
N LEU A 11 19.24 -7.64 -16.26
CA LEU A 11 18.72 -7.91 -14.90
C LEU A 11 19.74 -7.65 -13.80
N GLU A 12 21.03 -7.81 -14.10
CA GLU A 12 22.17 -7.56 -13.19
C GLU A 12 22.19 -6.12 -12.64
N GLN A 13 21.58 -5.17 -13.38
CA GLN A 13 21.50 -3.76 -12.98
C GLN A 13 20.39 -3.52 -11.93
N VAL A 14 19.50 -4.48 -11.71
CA VAL A 14 18.44 -4.42 -10.72
C VAL A 14 18.93 -5.04 -9.42
N ARG A 15 19.06 -4.22 -8.38
CA ARG A 15 19.35 -4.71 -7.02
C ARG A 15 18.08 -4.72 -6.20
N GLY A 16 17.71 -5.90 -5.70
CA GLY A 16 16.70 -6.01 -4.66
C GLY A 16 17.26 -5.61 -3.30
N SER A 17 16.42 -5.02 -2.46
CA SER A 17 16.65 -4.88 -1.03
C SER A 17 15.46 -5.47 -0.30
N VAL A 18 15.69 -6.01 0.90
CA VAL A 18 14.60 -6.48 1.75
C VAL A 18 13.74 -5.26 2.11
N GLN A 19 12.46 -5.34 1.78
CA GLN A 19 11.50 -4.32 2.12
C GLN A 19 10.69 -4.77 3.34
N ASP A 20 10.45 -3.84 4.25
CA ASP A 20 9.49 -4.04 5.32
C ASP A 20 8.07 -3.97 4.73
N MET A 21 7.47 -5.15 4.56
CA MET A 21 6.16 -5.27 3.95
C MET A 21 5.05 -4.64 4.78
N ASP A 22 5.15 -4.64 6.10
CA ASP A 22 4.11 -4.03 6.94
C ASP A 22 4.20 -2.50 6.89
N LYS A 23 5.42 -1.95 6.84
CA LYS A 23 5.62 -0.51 6.57
C LYS A 23 5.05 -0.09 5.22
N LEU A 24 5.24 -0.89 4.17
CA LEU A 24 4.69 -0.61 2.85
C LEU A 24 3.17 -0.63 2.85
N ARG A 25 2.54 -1.64 3.47
CA ARG A 25 1.07 -1.72 3.61
C ARG A 25 0.49 -0.51 4.34
N LEU A 26 1.12 -0.07 5.44
CA LEU A 26 0.71 1.13 6.18
C LEU A 26 0.85 2.40 5.32
N SER A 27 1.92 2.51 4.54
CA SER A 27 2.09 3.64 3.60
C SER A 27 1.01 3.67 2.53
N TYR A 28 0.59 2.50 2.04
CA TYR A 28 -0.49 2.39 1.06
C TYR A 28 -1.82 2.85 1.66
N LEU A 29 -2.19 2.38 2.86
CA LEU A 29 -3.41 2.82 3.54
C LEU A 29 -3.40 4.33 3.83
N ARG A 30 -2.27 4.90 4.24
CA ARG A 30 -2.12 6.35 4.42
C ARG A 30 -2.38 7.13 3.13
N ASN A 31 -1.90 6.61 1.99
CA ASN A 31 -2.15 7.24 0.70
C ASN A 31 -3.62 7.12 0.29
N ALA A 32 -4.25 5.97 0.54
CA ALA A 32 -5.69 5.80 0.33
C ALA A 32 -6.50 6.80 1.18
N ALA A 33 -6.17 6.93 2.47
CA ALA A 33 -6.84 7.85 3.40
C ALA A 33 -6.68 9.34 3.01
N LYS A 34 -5.55 9.70 2.40
CA LYS A 34 -5.33 11.06 1.83
C LYS A 34 -6.19 11.32 0.61
N ALA A 35 -6.43 10.30 -0.22
CA ALA A 35 -7.23 10.42 -1.43
C ALA A 35 -8.73 10.35 -1.14
N HIS A 36 -9.15 9.51 -0.18
CA HIS A 36 -10.53 9.31 0.23
C HIS A 36 -10.61 9.12 1.75
N PRO A 37 -11.31 9.99 2.50
CA PRO A 37 -11.36 9.93 3.95
C PRO A 37 -11.86 8.59 4.49
N ILE A 38 -11.21 8.09 5.55
CA ILE A 38 -11.51 6.78 6.18
C ILE A 38 -12.98 6.66 6.63
N ALA A 39 -13.56 7.77 7.10
CA ALA A 39 -14.97 7.82 7.52
C ALA A 39 -15.96 7.52 6.37
N LEU A 40 -15.52 7.65 5.13
CA LEU A 40 -16.33 7.42 3.93
C LEU A 40 -16.01 6.07 3.26
N TRP A 41 -15.15 5.24 3.87
CA TRP A 41 -14.84 3.92 3.33
C TRP A 41 -16.03 2.98 3.52
N SER A 42 -16.57 2.52 2.40
CA SER A 42 -17.59 1.50 2.36
C SER A 42 -17.05 0.13 2.78
N GLU A 43 -17.95 -0.82 3.00
CA GLU A 43 -17.58 -2.22 3.23
C GLU A 43 -16.82 -2.80 2.04
N ALA A 44 -17.21 -2.44 0.81
CA ALA A 44 -16.53 -2.86 -0.41
C ALA A 44 -15.09 -2.32 -0.48
N ASP A 45 -14.87 -1.07 -0.07
CA ASP A 45 -13.52 -0.49 -0.02
C ASP A 45 -12.64 -1.24 1.00
N ARG A 46 -13.19 -1.56 2.17
CA ARG A 46 -12.47 -2.31 3.22
C ARG A 46 -12.14 -3.73 2.78
N ALA A 47 -13.07 -4.41 2.12
CA ALA A 47 -12.86 -5.75 1.57
C ALA A 47 -11.80 -5.74 0.46
N PHE A 48 -11.84 -4.74 -0.42
CA PHE A 48 -10.82 -4.54 -1.45
C PHE A 48 -9.43 -4.34 -0.82
N LEU A 49 -9.31 -3.44 0.15
CA LEU A 49 -8.04 -3.15 0.82
C LEU A 49 -7.48 -4.38 1.55
N ALA A 50 -8.33 -5.17 2.22
CA ALA A 50 -7.90 -6.41 2.88
C ALA A 50 -7.32 -7.41 1.86
N ALA A 51 -8.03 -7.63 0.75
CA ALA A 51 -7.58 -8.53 -0.32
C ALA A 51 -6.26 -8.07 -0.94
N ASP A 52 -6.16 -6.78 -1.27
CA ASP A 52 -4.98 -6.18 -1.93
C ASP A 52 -3.74 -6.20 -1.02
N LEU A 53 -3.92 -5.89 0.26
CA LEU A 53 -2.84 -5.89 1.25
C LEU A 53 -2.47 -7.29 1.74
N LYS A 54 -3.23 -8.31 1.34
CA LYS A 54 -3.13 -9.71 1.82
C LYS A 54 -3.20 -9.76 3.35
N LYS A 55 -4.17 -9.05 3.91
CA LYS A 55 -4.50 -8.97 5.35
C LYS A 55 -6.00 -9.22 5.54
N ASP A 56 -6.43 -9.34 6.78
CA ASP A 56 -7.85 -9.43 7.11
C ASP A 56 -8.48 -8.04 7.35
N LEU A 57 -9.81 -8.03 7.46
CA LEU A 57 -10.58 -6.81 7.70
C LEU A 57 -10.24 -6.17 9.06
N ASP A 58 -9.95 -7.00 10.07
CA ASP A 58 -9.60 -6.54 11.42
C ASP A 58 -8.29 -5.75 11.41
N TRP A 59 -7.29 -6.24 10.69
CA TRP A 59 -6.03 -5.56 10.49
C TRP A 59 -6.22 -4.22 9.77
N VAL A 60 -7.06 -4.17 8.73
CA VAL A 60 -7.35 -2.91 8.01
C VAL A 60 -8.07 -1.93 8.94
N ALA A 61 -9.02 -2.37 9.74
CA ALA A 61 -9.73 -1.53 10.70
C ALA A 61 -8.78 -0.98 11.78
N GLN A 62 -7.92 -1.83 12.34
CA GLN A 62 -6.93 -1.43 13.33
C GLN A 62 -5.91 -0.46 12.75
N ALA A 63 -5.37 -0.75 11.56
CA ALA A 63 -4.42 0.11 10.88
C ALA A 63 -5.05 1.47 10.56
N ALA A 64 -6.27 1.49 10.04
CA ALA A 64 -7.02 2.72 9.74
C ALA A 64 -7.25 3.60 10.97
N ALA A 65 -7.40 3.01 12.17
CA ALA A 65 -7.55 3.76 13.41
C ALA A 65 -6.24 4.43 13.89
N THR A 66 -5.08 4.04 13.34
CA THR A 66 -3.74 4.50 13.77
C THR A 66 -3.06 5.47 12.80
N ILE A 67 -3.68 5.76 11.66
CA ILE A 67 -3.09 6.56 10.57
C ILE A 67 -3.76 7.91 10.36
#